data_AF-A0A0C3DU88-F1
#
_entry.id   AF-A0A0C3DU88-F1
#
_cell.length_a   1.000
_cell.length_b   1.000
_cell.length_c   1.000
_cell.angle_alpha   90.00
_cell.angle_beta   90.00
_cell.angle_gamma   90.00
#
_symmetry.space_group_name_H-M   'P 1'
#
loop_
_entity.id
_entity.type
_entity.pdbx_description
1 polymer ?
#
loop_
_entity_poly.entity_id
_entity_poly.type
_entity_poly.pdbx_seq_one_letter_code
_entity_poly.pdbx_strand_id
1 'polypeptide(L)'
;MDTFDREKRDTKDPKTIGQQNKIVQEWWGFLSKDKKSEATQASERWNKLGAPKETHEVYRRKNLPSMAREFVDTVWRTMGVNVVRFAAHDKGDEKFSFETQPHDKRQVFSLSTEESKNWVLKGEELLVDYLLPDPEEKNDEDDEEVEPEISLDHDGNPMLPSWAGLKLKTQQNLARLVFQAAYAKFTNKPKAKVPWGLLIQSPLDYLDSECIPEDFAIQDPSKWTKADIKQLGTHWRSLENEGKAIVSFIDARKDDMPLEKAARTKASLSKKPWMNIEDSEDENSTTPFSDSEKETNEVSKQSKKTRGWVKNPPHEDSPFLHSSQDRIQFLKSLSIMPQYQELINIIYALPEVEPESSSTSEIPIPLWASWSWREKYLPSDLHTQHNCFIEAVSDFQTVTFASSERGMLVVLGFGLLLRECQRAQEVEADVPEMANLDFLLDSSLGVERMEDVLTSIRLVISRLEQDSGDELRDEKTPFDKKVENQGDERGTLEQADEQIQPTTSTGRKRKGSVADKKDEESGKRKRVKSKRALGEAF
;
A
#
# COMPACT_ATOMS: atom_id res chain seq x y z
N MET A 1 34.55 17.34 14.39
CA MET A 1 34.23 16.42 13.28
C MET A 1 34.89 16.89 11.98
N ASP A 2 34.75 18.17 11.60
CA ASP A 2 35.20 18.69 10.30
C ASP A 2 36.71 18.71 10.01
N THR A 3 37.58 18.73 11.04
CA THR A 3 39.03 18.85 10.83
C THR A 3 39.72 17.53 10.51
N PHE A 4 39.20 16.40 11.00
CA PHE A 4 39.80 15.08 10.76
C PHE A 4 39.49 14.53 9.36
N ASP A 5 38.45 15.06 8.72
CA ASP A 5 37.81 14.47 7.55
C ASP A 5 38.11 15.22 6.23
N ARG A 6 38.58 16.47 6.31
CA ARG A 6 38.67 17.33 5.12
C ARG A 6 39.93 17.13 4.29
N GLU A 7 41.05 16.74 4.90
CA GLU A 7 42.35 16.63 4.22
C GLU A 7 42.55 15.32 3.44
N LYS A 8 41.72 14.29 3.68
CA LYS A 8 41.91 12.95 3.07
C LYS A 8 40.82 12.52 2.09
N ARG A 9 39.83 13.37 1.81
CA ARG A 9 38.70 12.99 0.94
C ARG A 9 38.98 13.36 -0.52
N ASP A 10 39.11 12.34 -1.38
CA ASP A 10 38.83 12.50 -2.80
C ASP A 10 37.32 12.29 -3.00
N THR A 11 36.60 13.37 -3.30
CA THR A 11 35.13 13.37 -3.40
C THR A 11 34.62 12.77 -4.71
N LYS A 12 35.48 12.23 -5.57
CA LYS A 12 35.12 11.77 -6.93
C LYS A 12 35.19 10.26 -7.15
N ASP A 13 35.67 9.46 -6.21
CA ASP A 13 35.78 8.00 -6.38
C ASP A 13 34.57 7.25 -5.78
N PRO A 14 33.74 6.53 -6.57
CA PRO A 14 32.62 5.73 -6.06
C PRO A 14 33.04 4.54 -5.17
N LYS A 15 34.34 4.19 -5.08
CA LYS A 15 34.87 3.22 -4.10
C LYS A 15 34.82 3.70 -2.65
N THR A 16 34.26 4.89 -2.38
CA THR A 16 34.28 5.54 -1.08
C THR A 16 33.35 4.96 -0.03
N ILE A 17 32.28 4.21 -0.34
CA ILE A 17 31.37 3.74 0.74
C ILE A 17 32.08 2.76 1.68
N GLY A 18 32.83 1.79 1.13
CA GLY A 18 33.62 0.87 1.94
C GLY A 18 34.73 1.57 2.73
N GLN A 19 35.38 2.58 2.13
CA GLN A 19 36.40 3.38 2.81
C GLN A 19 35.81 4.31 3.87
N GLN A 20 34.64 4.89 3.64
CA GLN A 20 33.91 5.71 4.61
C GLN A 20 33.51 4.85 5.81
N ASN A 21 32.94 3.66 5.58
CA ASN A 21 32.63 2.73 6.66
C ASN A 21 33.88 2.34 7.44
N LYS A 22 35.01 2.10 6.78
CA LYS A 22 36.29 1.82 7.44
C LYS A 22 36.78 3.00 8.29
N ILE A 23 36.74 4.23 7.76
CA ILE A 23 37.14 5.45 8.49
C ILE A 23 36.22 5.70 9.69
N VAL A 24 34.91 5.49 9.53
CA VAL A 24 33.93 5.61 10.62
C VAL A 24 34.19 4.55 11.70
N GLN A 25 34.48 3.31 11.32
CA GLN A 25 34.81 2.23 12.26
C GLN A 25 36.14 2.49 13.00
N GLU A 26 37.18 2.96 12.30
CA GLU A 26 38.45 3.36 12.90
C GLU A 26 38.24 4.52 13.87
N TRP A 27 37.55 5.58 13.44
CA TRP A 27 37.20 6.73 14.29
C TRP A 27 36.38 6.32 15.51
N TRP A 28 35.38 5.47 15.33
CA TRP A 28 34.58 4.91 16.42
C TRP A 28 35.49 4.15 17.38
N GLY A 29 36.42 3.33 16.87
CA GLY A 29 37.45 2.64 17.66
C GLY A 29 38.22 3.57 18.59
N PHE A 30 38.63 4.75 18.11
CA PHE A 30 39.40 5.76 18.86
C PHE A 30 38.58 6.57 19.89
N LEU A 31 37.25 6.51 19.88
CA LEU A 31 36.44 7.18 20.89
C LEU A 31 36.54 6.48 22.26
N SER A 32 36.65 7.28 23.31
CA SER A 32 36.48 6.83 24.70
C SER A 32 35.09 6.22 24.91
N LYS A 33 34.97 5.31 25.87
CA LYS A 33 33.69 4.64 26.22
C LYS A 33 32.55 5.63 26.46
N ASP A 34 32.83 6.74 27.13
CA ASP A 34 31.83 7.77 27.44
C ASP A 34 31.30 8.45 26.16
N LYS A 35 32.19 8.78 25.22
CA LYS A 35 31.83 9.37 23.92
C LYS A 35 31.07 8.40 23.02
N LYS A 36 31.39 7.10 23.07
CA LYS A 36 30.62 6.06 22.37
C LYS A 36 29.20 6.00 22.94
N SER A 37 29.07 5.99 24.26
CA SER A 37 27.76 5.99 24.94
C SER A 37 26.94 7.22 24.59
N GLU A 38 27.56 8.41 24.58
CA GLU A 38 26.90 9.67 24.19
C GLU A 38 26.42 9.62 22.74
N ALA A 39 27.26 9.15 21.81
CA ALA A 39 26.89 9.04 20.41
C ALA A 39 25.80 7.99 20.16
N THR A 40 25.81 6.86 20.88
CA THR A 40 24.73 5.86 20.82
C THR A 40 23.41 6.44 21.33
N GLN A 41 23.42 7.14 22.47
CA GLN A 41 22.23 7.81 22.99
C GLN A 41 21.71 8.89 22.03
N ALA A 42 22.61 9.67 21.40
CA ALA A 42 22.23 10.65 20.39
C ALA A 42 21.60 9.97 19.16
N SER A 43 22.17 8.86 18.69
CA SER A 43 21.61 8.07 17.58
C SER A 43 20.24 7.51 17.91
N GLU A 44 20.05 6.91 19.10
CA GLU A 44 18.75 6.41 19.54
C GLU A 44 17.73 7.54 19.64
N ARG A 45 18.14 8.69 20.18
CA ARG A 45 17.29 9.87 20.27
C ARG A 45 16.90 10.40 18.89
N TRP A 46 17.82 10.40 17.92
CA TRP A 46 17.54 10.81 16.55
C TRP A 46 16.63 9.84 15.82
N ASN A 47 16.81 8.53 16.04
CA ASN A 47 15.94 7.52 15.44
C ASN A 47 14.51 7.58 16.00
N LYS A 48 14.36 7.96 17.29
CA LYS A 48 13.05 8.08 17.94
C LYS A 48 12.34 9.41 17.69
N LEU A 49 13.07 10.54 17.78
CA LEU A 49 12.49 11.88 17.78
C LEU A 49 12.83 12.69 16.53
N GLY A 50 13.63 12.13 15.61
CA GLY A 50 14.26 12.89 14.54
C GLY A 50 15.49 13.67 15.01
N ALA A 51 16.32 14.09 14.06
CA ALA A 51 17.41 15.01 14.36
C ALA A 51 16.89 16.39 14.84
N PRO A 52 17.66 17.16 15.63
CA PRO A 52 17.28 18.51 16.05
C PRO A 52 16.94 19.42 14.87
N LYS A 53 16.01 20.38 15.08
CA LYS A 53 15.53 21.31 14.03
C LYS A 53 16.69 22.10 13.40
N GLU A 54 17.68 22.49 14.20
CA GLU A 54 18.87 23.20 13.74
C GLU A 54 19.71 22.35 12.78
N THR A 55 19.81 21.04 13.07
CA THR A 55 20.53 20.08 12.22
C THR A 55 19.78 19.83 10.92
N HIS A 56 18.44 19.81 10.96
CA HIS A 56 17.62 19.71 9.74
C HIS A 56 17.87 20.87 8.79
N GLU A 57 17.96 22.11 9.30
CA GLU A 57 18.20 23.27 8.43
C GLU A 57 19.56 23.16 7.71
N VAL A 58 20.62 22.84 8.45
CA VAL A 58 21.97 22.70 7.89
C VAL A 58 22.03 21.54 6.89
N TYR A 59 21.45 20.39 7.24
CA TYR A 59 21.43 19.21 6.37
C TYR A 59 20.61 19.46 5.10
N ARG A 60 19.43 20.06 5.23
CA ARG A 60 18.55 20.42 4.12
C ARG A 60 19.24 21.37 3.16
N ARG A 61 19.80 22.47 3.66
CA ARG A 61 20.52 23.47 2.84
C ARG A 61 21.67 22.86 2.06
N LYS A 62 22.38 21.89 2.65
CA LYS A 62 23.54 21.24 2.04
C LYS A 62 23.17 20.13 1.05
N ASN A 63 22.18 19.30 1.38
CA ASN A 63 21.93 18.05 0.65
C ASN A 63 20.68 18.07 -0.23
N LEU A 64 19.63 18.81 0.17
CA LEU A 64 18.34 18.81 -0.55
C LEU A 64 18.49 19.17 -2.04
N PRO A 65 19.27 20.19 -2.44
CA PRO A 65 19.44 20.51 -3.87
C PRO A 65 20.14 19.40 -4.66
N SER A 66 21.02 18.62 -4.02
CA SER A 66 21.70 17.49 -4.67
C SER A 66 20.76 16.31 -4.82
N MET A 67 20.08 15.93 -3.73
CA MET A 67 19.12 14.83 -3.72
C MET A 67 17.95 15.06 -4.67
N ALA A 68 17.45 16.30 -4.73
CA ALA A 68 16.36 16.66 -5.64
C ALA A 68 16.78 16.52 -7.11
N ARG A 69 18.01 16.93 -7.46
CA ARG A 69 18.57 16.73 -8.81
C ARG A 69 18.77 15.27 -9.15
N GLU A 70 19.34 14.49 -8.23
CA GLU A 70 19.58 13.05 -8.43
C GLU A 70 18.28 12.27 -8.63
N PHE A 71 17.21 12.65 -7.91
CA PHE A 71 15.88 12.10 -8.12
C PHE A 71 15.34 12.41 -9.53
N VAL A 72 15.37 13.69 -9.94
CA VAL A 72 14.91 14.10 -11.27
C VAL A 72 15.71 13.40 -12.37
N ASP A 73 17.04 13.33 -12.23
CA ASP A 73 17.93 12.64 -13.16
C ASP A 73 17.60 11.14 -13.23
N THR A 74 17.34 10.50 -12.10
CA THR A 74 16.99 9.08 -12.04
C THR A 74 15.69 8.82 -12.78
N VAL A 75 14.61 9.55 -12.48
CA VAL A 75 13.31 9.37 -13.15
C VAL A 75 13.39 9.65 -14.64
N TRP A 76 14.13 10.69 -15.04
CA TRP A 76 14.36 10.97 -16.45
C TRP A 76 15.09 9.81 -17.16
N ARG A 77 16.17 9.29 -16.58
CA ARG A 77 16.96 8.21 -17.19
C ARG A 77 16.22 6.88 -17.22
N THR A 78 15.47 6.54 -16.18
CA THR A 78 14.80 5.25 -16.08
C THR A 78 13.46 5.22 -16.80
N MET A 79 12.75 6.35 -16.86
CA MET A 79 11.37 6.41 -17.36
C MET A 79 11.17 7.36 -18.55
N GLY A 80 12.16 8.20 -18.90
CA GLY A 80 12.01 9.21 -19.96
C GLY A 80 11.04 10.34 -19.61
N VAL A 81 10.69 10.50 -18.33
CA VAL A 81 9.70 11.48 -17.86
C VAL A 81 10.39 12.74 -17.35
N ASN A 82 9.94 13.91 -17.82
CA ASN A 82 10.35 15.19 -17.26
C ASN A 82 9.60 15.45 -15.96
N VAL A 83 10.32 15.52 -14.85
CA VAL A 83 9.75 15.81 -13.53
C VAL A 83 10.21 17.19 -13.05
N VAL A 84 9.27 17.97 -12.53
CA VAL A 84 9.54 19.21 -11.80
C VAL A 84 9.19 18.98 -10.34
N ARG A 85 10.13 19.24 -9.43
CA ARG A 85 9.95 19.07 -8.00
C ARG A 85 9.96 20.44 -7.31
N PHE A 86 8.92 20.68 -6.53
CA PHE A 86 8.82 21.79 -5.60
C PHE A 86 9.07 21.27 -4.19
N ALA A 87 9.98 21.91 -3.47
CA ALA A 87 10.22 21.62 -2.07
C ALA A 87 10.14 22.92 -1.28
N ALA A 88 9.23 22.98 -0.32
CA ALA A 88 9.13 24.11 0.59
C ALA A 88 9.45 23.67 2.02
N HIS A 89 9.99 24.60 2.81
CA HIS A 89 10.17 24.37 4.23
C HIS A 89 9.91 25.61 5.06
N ASP A 90 9.45 25.34 6.27
CA ASP A 90 9.31 26.33 7.31
C ASP A 90 10.69 26.81 7.78
N LYS A 91 10.84 28.13 7.92
CA LYS A 91 12.01 28.81 8.48
C LYS A 91 11.54 29.94 9.40
N GLY A 92 10.47 29.70 10.17
CA GLY A 92 9.83 30.70 11.03
C GLY A 92 8.91 31.61 10.20
N ASP A 93 9.08 32.93 10.32
CA ASP A 93 8.23 33.90 9.62
C ASP A 93 8.51 33.97 8.10
N GLU A 94 9.61 33.39 7.62
CA GLU A 94 9.95 33.28 6.20
C GLU A 94 9.77 31.84 5.71
N LYS A 95 9.04 31.66 4.61
CA LYS A 95 8.92 30.36 3.92
C LYS A 95 9.90 30.33 2.74
N PHE A 96 10.65 29.24 2.60
CA PHE A 96 11.59 29.07 1.51
C PHE A 96 11.12 27.96 0.57
N SER A 97 10.94 28.29 -0.72
CA SER A 97 10.61 27.36 -1.78
C SER A 97 11.84 27.11 -2.67
N PHE A 98 12.04 25.86 -3.08
CA PHE A 98 13.07 25.42 -4.01
C PHE A 98 12.41 24.68 -5.17
N GLU A 99 12.66 25.17 -6.39
CA GLU A 99 12.22 24.56 -7.65
C GLU A 99 13.44 23.90 -8.32
N THR A 100 13.33 22.61 -8.66
CA THR A 100 14.36 21.94 -9.47
C THR A 100 14.28 22.41 -10.91
N GLN A 101 15.42 22.70 -11.54
CA GLN A 101 15.46 22.97 -12.98
C GLN A 101 15.16 21.69 -13.79
N PRO A 102 14.39 21.78 -14.88
CA PRO A 102 14.21 20.65 -15.79
C PRO A 102 15.55 20.24 -16.41
N HIS A 103 15.67 18.95 -16.75
CA HIS A 103 16.90 18.38 -17.30
C HIS A 103 17.31 19.03 -18.64
N ASP A 104 16.34 19.41 -19.46
CA ASP A 104 16.57 20.16 -20.70
C ASP A 104 16.71 21.66 -20.37
N LYS A 105 17.96 22.12 -20.23
CA LYS A 105 18.40 23.44 -19.73
C LYS A 105 17.92 24.66 -20.56
N ARG A 106 16.88 24.53 -21.38
CA ARG A 106 16.42 25.57 -22.30
C ARG A 106 15.58 26.65 -21.61
N GLN A 107 14.89 26.34 -20.51
CA GLN A 107 14.18 27.31 -19.68
C GLN A 107 13.83 26.72 -18.31
N VAL A 108 13.84 27.56 -17.25
CA VAL A 108 13.27 27.20 -15.95
C VAL A 108 11.76 26.98 -16.14
N PHE A 109 11.15 26.02 -15.45
CA PHE A 109 9.72 25.70 -15.63
C PHE A 109 8.83 26.93 -15.41
N SER A 110 9.14 27.72 -14.37
CA SER A 110 8.57 29.06 -14.13
C SER A 110 8.64 30.07 -15.28
N LEU A 111 9.49 29.83 -16.29
CA LEU A 111 9.66 30.70 -17.47
C LEU A 111 9.15 30.07 -18.77
N SER A 112 8.67 28.82 -18.73
CA SER A 112 8.36 28.06 -19.95
C SER A 112 7.01 28.41 -20.58
N THR A 113 5.95 28.63 -19.78
CA THR A 113 4.61 29.01 -20.29
C THR A 113 3.84 29.92 -19.31
N GLU A 114 2.78 30.59 -19.79
CA GLU A 114 1.84 31.37 -18.96
C GLU A 114 1.15 30.49 -17.89
N GLU A 115 0.82 29.26 -18.25
CA GLU A 115 0.23 28.26 -17.34
C GLU A 115 1.23 27.85 -16.27
N SER A 116 2.51 27.72 -16.62
CA SER A 116 3.59 27.40 -15.68
C SER A 116 3.85 28.57 -14.73
N LYS A 117 3.78 29.81 -15.21
CA LYS A 117 3.81 31.02 -14.36
C LYS A 117 2.62 31.08 -13.41
N ASN A 118 1.42 30.81 -13.91
CA ASN A 118 0.21 30.75 -13.10
C ASN A 118 0.27 29.63 -12.07
N TRP A 119 0.85 28.48 -12.41
CA TRP A 119 1.05 27.38 -11.47
C TRP A 119 2.13 27.74 -10.44
N VAL A 120 3.21 28.41 -10.80
CA VAL A 120 4.20 28.86 -9.83
C VAL A 120 3.60 29.88 -8.86
N LEU A 121 2.83 30.84 -9.36
CA LEU A 121 2.16 31.84 -8.51
C LEU A 121 1.06 31.24 -7.62
N LYS A 122 0.16 30.43 -8.18
CA LYS A 122 -1.00 29.87 -7.44
C LYS A 122 -0.69 28.56 -6.72
N GLY A 123 0.20 27.76 -7.29
CA GLY A 123 0.67 26.50 -6.72
C GLY A 123 1.60 26.72 -5.54
N GLU A 124 2.37 27.82 -5.51
CA GLU A 124 3.08 28.25 -4.31
C GLU A 124 2.09 28.56 -3.17
N GLU A 125 0.99 29.29 -3.44
CA GLU A 125 -0.08 29.52 -2.45
C GLU A 125 -0.71 28.21 -1.96
N LEU A 126 -1.02 27.26 -2.87
CA LEU A 126 -1.59 25.96 -2.51
C LEU A 126 -0.63 25.09 -1.67
N LEU A 127 0.67 25.10 -1.98
CA LEU A 127 1.69 24.42 -1.20
C LEU A 127 1.88 25.08 0.17
N VAL A 128 1.77 26.40 0.22
CA VAL A 128 1.83 27.20 1.45
C VAL A 128 0.65 26.85 2.36
N ASP A 129 -0.56 26.69 1.82
CA ASP A 129 -1.75 26.25 2.54
C ASP A 129 -1.63 24.80 3.04
N TYR A 130 -1.07 23.90 2.23
CA TYR A 130 -0.85 22.51 2.61
C TYR A 130 0.25 22.33 3.69
N LEU A 131 1.25 23.22 3.71
CA LEU A 131 2.35 23.19 4.67
C LEU A 131 2.10 24.03 5.92
N LEU A 132 1.01 24.77 5.98
CA LEU A 132 0.54 25.27 7.27
C LEU A 132 0.15 24.02 8.08
N PRO A 133 0.83 23.72 9.20
CA PRO A 133 0.24 22.77 10.13
C PRO A 133 -1.15 23.30 10.44
N ASP A 134 -2.17 22.42 10.32
CA ASP A 134 -3.51 22.73 10.81
C ASP A 134 -3.30 23.36 12.19
N PRO A 135 -3.78 24.60 12.40
CA PRO A 135 -3.31 25.48 13.46
C PRO A 135 -3.32 24.68 14.74
N GLU A 136 -2.11 24.38 15.25
CA GLU A 136 -1.87 23.37 16.28
C GLU A 136 -3.09 23.30 17.17
N GLU A 137 -3.86 22.21 17.01
CA GLU A 137 -4.77 21.79 18.05
C GLU A 137 -3.88 21.74 19.27
N LYS A 138 -4.02 22.77 20.11
CA LYS A 138 -3.53 22.70 21.46
C LYS A 138 -4.04 21.36 21.94
N ASN A 139 -3.09 20.47 22.23
CA ASN A 139 -3.32 19.27 23.01
C ASN A 139 -3.85 19.72 24.38
N ASP A 140 -5.09 20.18 24.39
CA ASP A 140 -6.00 20.00 25.49
C ASP A 140 -6.39 18.51 25.33
N GLU A 141 -5.60 17.67 25.99
CA GLU A 141 -5.85 16.25 26.15
C GLU A 141 -7.33 16.07 26.60
N ASP A 142 -8.04 15.15 25.96
CA ASP A 142 -9.39 14.65 26.30
C ASP A 142 -10.64 15.38 25.79
N ASP A 143 -10.65 15.91 24.57
CA ASP A 143 -11.89 15.99 23.79
C ASP A 143 -11.82 14.97 22.65
N GLU A 144 -12.29 13.73 22.89
CA GLU A 144 -12.67 12.84 21.80
C GLU A 144 -13.57 13.66 20.86
N GLU A 145 -13.09 13.94 19.65
CA GLU A 145 -13.87 14.65 18.64
C GLU A 145 -15.00 13.71 18.21
N VAL A 146 -16.09 13.71 18.99
CA VAL A 146 -17.28 12.92 18.73
C VAL A 146 -17.78 13.31 17.35
N GLU A 147 -17.62 12.40 16.39
CA GLU A 147 -18.15 12.60 15.05
C GLU A 147 -19.65 12.90 15.17
N PRO A 148 -20.10 14.10 14.74
CA PRO A 148 -21.46 14.51 15.01
C PRO A 148 -22.44 13.66 14.19
N GLU A 149 -23.22 12.82 14.85
CA GLU A 149 -24.27 12.01 14.23
C GLU A 149 -25.56 12.82 14.03
N ILE A 150 -26.29 12.55 12.94
CA ILE A 150 -27.60 13.17 12.65
C ILE A 150 -28.71 12.16 12.88
N SER A 151 -29.75 12.57 13.61
CA SER A 151 -30.96 11.78 13.81
C SER A 151 -31.87 11.82 12.59
N LEU A 152 -32.51 10.69 12.28
CA LEU A 152 -33.53 10.57 11.24
C LEU A 152 -34.93 10.49 11.87
N ASP A 153 -35.93 11.03 11.18
CA ASP A 153 -37.34 10.88 11.56
C ASP A 153 -37.89 9.48 11.22
N HIS A 154 -39.17 9.24 11.51
CA HIS A 154 -39.85 7.97 11.26
C HIS A 154 -40.00 7.63 9.77
N ASP A 155 -39.92 8.64 8.89
CA ASP A 155 -39.93 8.47 7.44
C ASP A 155 -38.51 8.33 6.87
N GLY A 156 -37.47 8.45 7.71
CA GLY A 156 -36.06 8.41 7.35
C GLY A 156 -35.48 9.73 6.82
N ASN A 157 -36.19 10.86 6.93
CA ASN A 157 -35.61 12.19 6.61
C ASN A 157 -34.66 12.64 7.72
N PRO A 158 -33.59 13.38 7.39
CA PRO A 158 -32.75 14.00 8.42
C PRO A 158 -33.53 15.05 9.22
N MET A 159 -33.39 15.02 10.53
CA MET A 159 -33.90 16.05 11.44
C MET A 159 -32.92 17.21 11.56
N LEU A 160 -33.40 18.41 11.92
CA LEU A 160 -32.55 19.58 12.06
C LEU A 160 -31.63 19.43 13.29
N PRO A 161 -30.28 19.40 13.13
CA PRO A 161 -29.41 19.28 14.29
C PRO A 161 -29.35 20.59 15.09
N SER A 162 -29.02 20.49 16.38
CA SER A 162 -28.85 21.68 17.23
C SER A 162 -27.54 22.40 16.89
N TRP A 163 -27.63 23.63 16.38
CA TRP A 163 -26.44 24.42 16.00
C TRP A 163 -25.97 25.38 17.09
N ALA A 164 -26.75 25.54 18.16
CA ALA A 164 -26.50 26.54 19.19
C ALA A 164 -25.20 26.21 19.94
N GLY A 165 -24.28 27.18 19.99
CA GLY A 165 -23.01 27.03 20.70
C GLY A 165 -21.91 26.29 19.93
N LEU A 166 -22.21 25.73 18.75
CA LEU A 166 -21.21 25.01 17.95
C LEU A 166 -20.28 25.97 17.18
N LYS A 167 -19.03 25.52 16.97
CA LYS A 167 -18.06 26.19 16.09
C LYS A 167 -18.55 26.13 14.63
N LEU A 168 -18.15 27.11 13.81
CA LEU A 168 -18.57 27.18 12.41
C LEU A 168 -18.24 25.91 11.63
N LYS A 169 -17.03 25.35 11.80
CA LYS A 169 -16.59 24.10 11.14
C LYS A 169 -17.53 22.92 11.46
N THR A 170 -17.94 22.78 12.72
CA THR A 170 -18.91 21.77 13.16
C THR A 170 -20.30 22.01 12.55
N GLN A 171 -20.76 23.26 12.48
CA GLN A 171 -22.04 23.60 11.84
C GLN A 171 -22.04 23.29 10.34
N GLN A 172 -20.95 23.59 9.64
CA GLN A 172 -20.78 23.25 8.22
C GLN A 172 -20.77 21.73 8.02
N ASN A 173 -20.10 20.97 8.90
CA ASN A 173 -20.08 19.51 8.84
C ASN A 173 -21.47 18.90 9.06
N LEU A 174 -22.20 19.38 10.08
CA LEU A 174 -23.59 18.99 10.30
C LEU A 174 -24.47 19.28 9.09
N ALA A 175 -24.34 20.46 8.48
CA ALA A 175 -25.11 20.78 7.28
C ALA A 175 -24.77 19.81 6.13
N ARG A 176 -23.49 19.46 5.93
CA ARG A 176 -23.07 18.45 4.94
C ARG A 176 -23.70 17.09 5.19
N LEU A 177 -23.72 16.64 6.45
CA LEU A 177 -24.32 15.37 6.84
C LEU A 177 -25.84 15.36 6.61
N VAL A 178 -26.55 16.49 6.81
CA VAL A 178 -27.98 16.61 6.48
C VAL A 178 -28.21 16.32 4.99
N PHE A 179 -27.46 16.98 4.10
CA PHE A 179 -27.56 16.74 2.67
C PHE A 179 -27.20 15.30 2.29
N GLN A 180 -26.19 14.72 2.93
CA GLN A 180 -25.77 13.35 2.67
C GLN A 180 -26.84 12.33 3.08
N ALA A 181 -27.45 12.49 4.25
CA ALA A 181 -28.55 11.64 4.70
C ALA A 181 -29.77 11.74 3.76
N ALA A 182 -30.17 12.96 3.37
CA ALA A 182 -31.25 13.17 2.43
C ALA A 182 -30.98 12.54 1.04
N TYR A 183 -29.75 12.65 0.53
CA TYR A 183 -29.35 12.08 -0.76
C TYR A 183 -29.28 10.56 -0.72
N ALA A 184 -28.73 9.98 0.35
CA ALA A 184 -28.67 8.54 0.57
C ALA A 184 -30.07 7.92 0.61
N LYS A 185 -31.02 8.59 1.28
CA LYS A 185 -32.44 8.23 1.28
C LYS A 185 -33.03 8.27 -0.13
N PHE A 186 -32.86 9.39 -0.85
CA PHE A 186 -33.44 9.58 -2.19
C PHE A 186 -32.96 8.53 -3.19
N THR A 187 -31.66 8.18 -3.14
CA THR A 187 -31.00 7.23 -4.04
C THR A 187 -31.14 5.77 -3.60
N ASN A 188 -31.66 5.51 -2.40
CA ASN A 188 -31.67 4.20 -1.74
C ASN A 188 -30.26 3.55 -1.70
N LYS A 189 -29.23 4.39 -1.52
CA LYS A 189 -27.82 3.99 -1.47
C LYS A 189 -27.16 4.63 -0.25
N PRO A 190 -26.89 3.89 0.84
CA PRO A 190 -26.42 4.47 2.10
C PRO A 190 -25.05 5.17 1.98
N LYS A 191 -24.23 4.75 1.01
CA LYS A 191 -22.89 5.30 0.76
C LYS A 191 -22.84 6.34 -0.38
N ALA A 192 -23.99 6.76 -0.92
CA ALA A 192 -24.02 7.73 -2.00
C ALA A 192 -23.48 9.10 -1.54
N LYS A 193 -22.55 9.66 -2.32
CA LYS A 193 -21.98 10.99 -2.06
C LYS A 193 -22.79 12.06 -2.79
N VAL A 194 -23.10 13.15 -2.10
CA VAL A 194 -23.80 14.30 -2.69
C VAL A 194 -22.97 14.88 -3.85
N PRO A 195 -23.55 15.04 -5.05
CA PRO A 195 -22.83 15.57 -6.20
C PRO A 195 -22.74 17.10 -6.16
N TRP A 196 -21.96 17.65 -5.22
CA TRP A 196 -21.85 19.09 -4.99
C TRP A 196 -21.56 19.90 -6.26
N GLY A 197 -20.72 19.38 -7.16
CA GLY A 197 -20.42 20.06 -8.43
C GLY A 197 -21.66 20.30 -9.32
N LEU A 198 -22.56 19.31 -9.41
CA LEU A 198 -23.81 19.43 -10.17
C LEU A 198 -24.83 20.30 -9.40
N LEU A 199 -24.90 20.09 -8.08
CA LEU A 199 -25.78 20.83 -7.19
C LEU A 199 -25.51 22.35 -7.21
N ILE A 200 -24.24 22.75 -7.32
CA ILE A 200 -23.84 24.16 -7.39
C ILE A 200 -24.17 24.77 -8.77
N GLN A 201 -24.02 23.99 -9.84
CA GLN A 201 -24.29 24.47 -11.20
C GLN A 201 -25.79 24.69 -11.46
N SER A 202 -26.62 23.74 -11.00
CA SER A 202 -28.06 23.77 -11.22
C SER A 202 -28.83 23.28 -9.97
N PRO A 203 -28.92 24.07 -8.89
CA PRO A 203 -29.54 23.62 -7.65
C PRO A 203 -30.99 23.13 -7.81
N LEU A 204 -31.78 23.86 -8.61
CA LEU A 204 -33.20 23.60 -8.83
C LEU A 204 -33.48 22.37 -9.72
N ASP A 205 -32.46 21.82 -10.39
CA ASP A 205 -32.61 20.56 -11.13
C ASP A 205 -32.52 19.35 -10.19
N TYR A 206 -31.90 19.50 -9.01
CA TYR A 206 -31.62 18.41 -8.08
C TYR A 206 -32.36 18.52 -6.75
N LEU A 207 -32.70 19.74 -6.31
CA LEU A 207 -33.38 19.99 -5.03
C LEU A 207 -34.76 20.59 -5.25
N ASP A 208 -35.68 20.24 -4.36
CA ASP A 208 -36.95 20.95 -4.26
C ASP A 208 -36.70 22.42 -3.92
N SER A 209 -37.29 23.32 -4.70
CA SER A 209 -37.19 24.77 -4.51
C SER A 209 -37.65 25.23 -3.12
N GLU A 210 -38.55 24.49 -2.47
CA GLU A 210 -39.01 24.82 -1.12
C GLU A 210 -37.92 24.59 -0.05
N CYS A 211 -36.90 23.77 -0.32
CA CYS A 211 -35.86 23.41 0.65
C CYS A 211 -34.73 24.44 0.79
N ILE A 212 -34.67 25.43 -0.12
CA ILE A 212 -33.61 26.43 -0.18
C ILE A 212 -34.23 27.82 0.07
N PRO A 213 -33.67 28.66 0.96
CA PRO A 213 -34.16 30.02 1.13
C PRO A 213 -34.06 30.82 -0.18
N GLU A 214 -34.98 31.76 -0.39
CA GLU A 214 -34.88 32.71 -1.50
C GLU A 214 -33.52 33.46 -1.42
N ASP A 215 -32.88 33.64 -2.58
CA ASP A 215 -31.54 34.22 -2.73
C ASP A 215 -30.36 33.46 -2.08
N PHE A 216 -30.55 32.24 -1.61
CA PHE A 216 -29.46 31.45 -1.04
C PHE A 216 -28.55 30.82 -2.12
N ALA A 217 -27.27 31.19 -2.12
CA ALA A 217 -26.28 30.63 -3.03
C ALA A 217 -25.80 29.25 -2.55
N ILE A 218 -26.23 28.18 -3.23
CA ILE A 218 -25.74 26.84 -2.95
C ILE A 218 -24.25 26.73 -3.28
N GLN A 219 -23.49 26.29 -2.30
CA GLN A 219 -22.04 26.05 -2.37
C GLN A 219 -21.72 24.78 -1.58
N ASP A 220 -20.48 24.31 -1.65
CA ASP A 220 -20.03 23.27 -0.72
C ASP A 220 -20.13 23.81 0.72
N PRO A 221 -20.67 23.03 1.69
CA PRO A 221 -20.85 23.49 3.07
C PRO A 221 -19.59 24.04 3.74
N SER A 222 -18.39 23.57 3.35
CA SER A 222 -17.11 24.11 3.84
C SER A 222 -16.88 25.59 3.50
N LYS A 223 -17.58 26.12 2.49
CA LYS A 223 -17.48 27.51 2.04
C LYS A 223 -18.53 28.42 2.65
N TRP A 224 -19.53 27.87 3.35
CA TRP A 224 -20.60 28.67 3.94
C TRP A 224 -20.13 29.46 5.15
N THR A 225 -20.48 30.73 5.18
CA THR A 225 -20.23 31.60 6.32
C THR A 225 -21.23 31.33 7.44
N LYS A 226 -20.97 31.89 8.62
CA LYS A 226 -21.91 31.83 9.74
C LYS A 226 -23.28 32.47 9.40
N ALA A 227 -23.31 33.46 8.52
CA ALA A 227 -24.55 34.09 8.06
C ALA A 227 -25.35 33.14 7.18
N ASP A 228 -24.68 32.46 6.24
CA ASP A 228 -25.31 31.48 5.34
C ASP A 228 -25.91 30.32 6.12
N ILE A 229 -25.14 29.74 7.05
CA ILE A 229 -25.64 28.70 7.96
C ILE A 229 -26.88 29.21 8.68
N LYS A 230 -26.80 30.36 9.37
CA LYS A 230 -27.95 30.91 10.12
C LYS A 230 -29.19 31.11 9.24
N GLN A 231 -29.03 31.61 8.01
CA GLN A 231 -30.12 31.77 7.05
C GLN A 231 -30.75 30.41 6.72
N LEU A 232 -29.93 29.44 6.32
CA LEU A 232 -30.36 28.08 5.98
C LEU A 232 -31.11 27.39 7.13
N GLY A 233 -30.61 27.48 8.36
CA GLY A 233 -31.27 26.83 9.50
C GLY A 233 -32.54 27.50 9.97
N THR A 234 -32.66 28.81 9.75
CA THR A 234 -33.92 29.51 10.03
C THR A 234 -34.99 29.01 9.07
N HIS A 235 -34.63 28.84 7.80
CA HIS A 235 -35.51 28.28 6.77
C HIS A 235 -35.89 26.82 7.06
N TRP A 236 -34.90 25.95 7.30
CA TRP A 236 -35.14 24.54 7.63
C TRP A 236 -35.99 24.36 8.89
N ARG A 237 -35.82 25.20 9.91
CA ARG A 237 -36.69 25.17 11.09
C ARG A 237 -38.13 25.53 10.76
N SER A 238 -38.36 26.43 9.80
CA SER A 238 -39.72 26.74 9.32
C SER A 238 -40.35 25.52 8.64
N LEU A 239 -39.61 24.83 7.76
CA LEU A 239 -40.07 23.62 7.09
C LEU A 239 -40.38 22.49 8.08
N GLU A 240 -39.51 22.29 9.07
CA GLU A 240 -39.71 21.29 10.12
C GLU A 240 -40.99 21.57 10.94
N ASN A 241 -41.25 22.84 11.28
CA ASN A 241 -42.49 23.24 11.97
C ASN A 241 -43.75 23.06 11.10
N GLU A 242 -43.61 23.11 9.78
CA GLU A 242 -44.67 22.81 8.82
C GLU A 242 -44.86 21.29 8.58
N GLY A 243 -44.01 20.45 9.16
CA GLY A 243 -44.01 19.00 8.94
C GLY A 243 -43.48 18.60 7.55
N LYS A 244 -42.66 19.45 6.93
CA LYS A 244 -42.00 19.18 5.64
C LYS A 244 -40.56 18.71 5.87
N ALA A 245 -40.05 17.91 4.94
CA ALA A 245 -38.64 17.51 4.95
C ALA A 245 -37.75 18.73 4.72
N ILE A 246 -36.72 18.90 5.57
CA ILE A 246 -35.82 20.06 5.52
C ILE A 246 -34.96 20.09 4.24
N VAL A 247 -34.65 18.92 3.67
CA VAL A 247 -33.96 18.76 2.38
C VAL A 247 -34.61 17.62 1.61
N SER A 248 -35.05 17.90 0.38
CA SER A 248 -35.64 16.93 -0.53
C SER A 248 -34.94 16.99 -1.89
N PHE A 249 -34.40 15.87 -2.32
CA PHE A 249 -33.87 15.72 -3.68
C PHE A 249 -34.99 15.34 -4.64
N ILE A 250 -34.92 15.88 -5.87
CA ILE A 250 -35.85 15.58 -6.97
C ILE A 250 -35.17 14.83 -8.12
N ASP A 251 -33.84 14.92 -8.23
CA ASP A 251 -33.02 14.17 -9.18
C ASP A 251 -31.67 13.78 -8.57
N ALA A 252 -30.93 12.89 -9.23
CA ALA A 252 -29.62 12.40 -8.80
C ALA A 252 -28.68 12.19 -9.98
N ARG A 253 -27.41 11.87 -9.69
CA ARG A 253 -26.51 11.39 -10.75
C ARG A 253 -27.08 10.14 -11.40
N LYS A 254 -26.89 10.02 -12.72
CA LYS A 254 -27.38 8.88 -13.51
C LYS A 254 -26.97 7.52 -12.93
N ASP A 255 -25.76 7.43 -12.38
CA ASP A 255 -25.22 6.20 -11.77
C ASP A 255 -25.74 5.95 -10.35
N ASP A 256 -26.25 6.98 -9.68
CA ASP A 256 -26.84 6.90 -8.34
C ASP A 256 -28.34 6.60 -8.38
N MET A 257 -28.99 6.77 -9.52
CA MET A 257 -30.43 6.54 -9.67
C MET A 257 -30.80 5.07 -9.38
N PRO A 258 -31.85 4.82 -8.57
CA PRO A 258 -32.36 3.47 -8.36
C PRO A 258 -32.76 2.84 -9.69
N LEU A 259 -32.19 1.67 -10.01
CA LEU A 259 -32.43 0.94 -11.27
C LEU A 259 -33.93 0.68 -11.55
N GLU A 260 -34.78 0.71 -10.53
CA GLU A 260 -36.20 0.38 -10.63
C GLU A 260 -37.08 1.49 -11.24
N LYS A 261 -36.63 2.74 -11.33
CA LYS A 261 -37.45 3.82 -11.92
C LYS A 261 -37.28 4.02 -13.43
N ALA A 262 -36.28 3.39 -14.05
CA ALA A 262 -36.09 3.47 -15.50
C ALA A 262 -37.12 2.65 -16.33
N ALA A 263 -37.93 1.81 -15.68
CA ALA A 263 -38.84 0.89 -16.37
C ALA A 263 -40.28 1.42 -16.61
N ARG A 264 -40.66 2.61 -16.10
CA ARG A 264 -42.08 3.06 -16.16
C ARG A 264 -42.41 4.19 -17.12
N THR A 265 -41.47 4.81 -17.81
CA THR A 265 -41.75 5.88 -18.79
C THR A 265 -41.78 5.44 -20.26
N LYS A 266 -41.74 4.14 -20.57
CA LYS A 266 -41.94 3.62 -21.94
C LYS A 266 -43.23 2.80 -22.06
N ALA A 267 -44.37 3.42 -21.76
CA ALA A 267 -45.67 2.93 -22.18
C ALA A 267 -46.22 3.85 -23.30
N SER A 268 -46.01 3.43 -24.55
CA SER A 268 -46.91 3.62 -25.70
C SER A 268 -46.08 3.57 -26.98
N LEU A 269 -46.02 2.41 -27.62
CA LEU A 269 -45.94 2.26 -29.08
C LEU A 269 -46.23 0.79 -29.44
N SER A 270 -47.49 0.57 -29.84
CA SER A 270 -48.05 -0.50 -30.68
C SER A 270 -47.57 -1.95 -30.50
N LYS A 271 -48.45 -2.80 -29.94
CA LYS A 271 -48.44 -4.25 -30.16
C LYS A 271 -48.78 -4.56 -31.63
N LYS A 272 -47.97 -5.38 -32.30
CA LYS A 272 -48.37 -6.10 -33.52
C LYS A 272 -48.86 -7.51 -33.15
N PRO A 273 -49.92 -8.04 -33.81
CA PRO A 273 -50.46 -9.37 -33.55
C PRO A 273 -49.65 -10.42 -34.31
N TRP A 274 -49.25 -11.49 -33.63
CA TRP A 274 -48.67 -12.67 -34.27
C TRP A 274 -49.78 -13.68 -34.58
N MET A 275 -49.82 -14.11 -35.84
CA MET A 275 -50.67 -15.17 -36.38
C MET A 275 -50.23 -16.54 -35.89
N ASN A 276 -51.22 -17.37 -35.54
CA ASN A 276 -51.13 -18.83 -35.44
C ASN A 276 -50.85 -19.45 -36.80
N ILE A 277 -50.02 -20.50 -36.83
CA ILE A 277 -50.06 -21.53 -37.87
C ILE A 277 -50.07 -22.88 -37.13
N GLU A 278 -51.19 -23.57 -37.27
CA GLU A 278 -51.41 -24.97 -36.89
C GLU A 278 -50.86 -25.92 -37.97
N ASP A 279 -50.33 -27.04 -37.48
CA ASP A 279 -50.39 -28.43 -37.94
C ASP A 279 -50.79 -28.81 -39.38
N SER A 280 -50.02 -29.76 -39.93
CA SER A 280 -50.47 -30.88 -40.79
C SER A 280 -49.22 -31.73 -41.10
N GLU A 281 -48.99 -32.83 -40.38
CA GLU A 281 -49.42 -34.20 -40.72
C GLU A 281 -48.67 -34.79 -41.93
N ASP A 282 -47.83 -35.80 -41.66
CA ASP A 282 -48.06 -37.20 -42.04
C ASP A 282 -46.84 -38.02 -42.49
N GLU A 283 -46.84 -39.24 -41.93
CA GLU A 283 -46.45 -40.54 -42.52
C GLU A 283 -44.96 -40.77 -42.88
N ASN A 284 -44.18 -41.53 -42.10
CA ASN A 284 -44.21 -43.01 -41.91
C ASN A 284 -43.37 -43.79 -42.95
N SER A 285 -42.85 -44.94 -42.50
CA SER A 285 -42.19 -46.04 -43.21
C SER A 285 -40.65 -45.95 -43.38
N THR A 286 -39.79 -46.56 -42.55
CA THR A 286 -39.59 -48.00 -42.21
C THR A 286 -38.59 -48.73 -43.14
N THR A 287 -37.30 -48.74 -42.71
CA THR A 287 -36.32 -49.88 -42.68
C THR A 287 -35.83 -50.55 -44.01
N PRO A 288 -34.83 -51.47 -44.00
CA PRO A 288 -33.45 -51.34 -43.49
C PRO A 288 -32.38 -52.06 -44.39
N PHE A 289 -31.12 -52.11 -43.92
CA PHE A 289 -30.05 -53.09 -44.24
C PHE A 289 -29.39 -53.08 -45.65
N SER A 290 -28.06 -52.94 -45.72
CA SER A 290 -27.11 -54.07 -45.84
C SER A 290 -25.69 -53.64 -46.29
N ASP A 291 -24.72 -54.40 -45.76
CA ASP A 291 -23.27 -54.48 -46.00
C ASP A 291 -22.73 -54.18 -47.42
N SER A 292 -21.56 -53.52 -47.50
CA SER A 292 -20.28 -54.17 -47.82
C SER A 292 -19.16 -53.18 -48.18
N GLU A 293 -17.97 -53.61 -47.81
CA GLU A 293 -16.63 -53.05 -47.99
C GLU A 293 -16.29 -52.59 -49.43
N LYS A 294 -15.47 -51.52 -49.55
CA LYS A 294 -14.17 -51.57 -50.25
C LYS A 294 -13.40 -50.25 -50.21
N GLU A 295 -12.08 -50.45 -50.16
CA GLU A 295 -10.98 -49.49 -50.25
C GLU A 295 -11.09 -48.51 -51.42
N THR A 296 -10.70 -47.24 -51.22
CA THR A 296 -9.50 -46.62 -51.82
C THR A 296 -9.55 -45.08 -51.73
N ASN A 297 -8.41 -44.53 -51.27
CA ASN A 297 -7.76 -43.25 -51.59
C ASN A 297 -8.54 -41.93 -51.80
N GLU A 298 -8.10 -40.98 -50.95
CA GLU A 298 -7.72 -39.59 -51.25
C GLU A 298 -8.76 -38.47 -51.49
N VAL A 299 -8.64 -37.49 -50.59
CA VAL A 299 -8.84 -36.04 -50.74
C VAL A 299 -10.28 -35.55 -50.97
N SER A 300 -10.95 -35.22 -49.86
CA SER A 300 -11.55 -33.88 -49.70
C SER A 300 -11.86 -33.60 -48.22
N LYS A 301 -11.37 -32.46 -47.73
CA LYS A 301 -11.54 -31.98 -46.35
C LYS A 301 -12.98 -31.51 -46.14
N GLN A 302 -13.76 -32.25 -45.35
CA GLN A 302 -14.93 -31.72 -44.66
C GLN A 302 -14.84 -32.07 -43.17
N SER A 303 -14.40 -31.07 -42.42
CA SER A 303 -14.33 -31.05 -40.97
C SER A 303 -15.72 -31.21 -40.35
N LYS A 304 -15.93 -32.34 -39.67
CA LYS A 304 -17.05 -32.55 -38.75
C LYS A 304 -16.88 -31.63 -37.54
N LYS A 305 -17.83 -30.70 -37.36
CA LYS A 305 -18.00 -29.89 -36.15
C LYS A 305 -18.41 -30.79 -34.98
N THR A 306 -17.42 -31.20 -34.17
CA THR A 306 -17.66 -31.52 -32.77
C THR A 306 -17.97 -30.22 -32.03
N ARG A 307 -19.12 -30.18 -31.35
CA ARG A 307 -19.53 -29.05 -30.49
C ARG A 307 -18.50 -28.94 -29.36
N GLY A 308 -17.59 -27.98 -29.50
CA GLY A 308 -16.51 -27.73 -28.57
C GLY A 308 -17.00 -27.10 -27.28
N TRP A 309 -16.50 -27.63 -26.16
CA TRP A 309 -16.41 -26.89 -24.91
C TRP A 309 -15.85 -25.49 -25.17
N VAL A 310 -16.57 -24.46 -24.76
CA VAL A 310 -16.09 -23.08 -24.73
C VAL A 310 -14.98 -23.04 -23.67
N LYS A 311 -13.73 -23.23 -24.10
CA LYS A 311 -12.57 -22.99 -23.25
C LYS A 311 -12.43 -21.47 -23.17
N ASN A 312 -12.72 -20.89 -22.01
CA ASN A 312 -12.35 -19.52 -21.74
C ASN A 312 -10.83 -19.37 -21.99
N PRO A 313 -10.38 -18.31 -22.68
CA PRO A 313 -8.96 -18.07 -22.84
C PRO A 313 -8.30 -17.93 -21.46
N PRO A 314 -7.07 -18.42 -21.27
CA PRO A 314 -6.32 -18.24 -20.02
C PRO A 314 -6.16 -16.76 -19.71
N HIS A 315 -6.16 -16.40 -18.42
CA HIS A 315 -6.03 -15.01 -17.98
C HIS A 315 -4.62 -14.46 -18.22
N GLU A 316 -4.48 -13.16 -18.48
CA GLU A 316 -3.19 -12.50 -18.77
C GLU A 316 -2.17 -12.65 -17.63
N ASP A 317 -2.62 -12.54 -16.38
CA ASP A 317 -1.78 -12.73 -15.18
C ASP A 317 -1.47 -14.20 -14.83
N SER A 318 -1.85 -15.14 -15.70
CA SER A 318 -1.76 -16.57 -15.43
C SER A 318 -0.41 -17.14 -15.85
N PRO A 319 0.21 -18.06 -15.06
CA PRO A 319 1.48 -18.68 -15.45
C PRO A 319 1.38 -19.46 -16.77
N PHE A 320 0.19 -19.92 -17.17
CA PHE A 320 -0.08 -20.61 -18.44
C PHE A 320 0.40 -19.87 -19.69
N LEU A 321 0.41 -18.54 -19.69
CA LEU A 321 0.77 -17.76 -20.88
C LEU A 321 2.27 -17.61 -21.10
N HIS A 322 3.11 -18.03 -20.14
CA HIS A 322 4.54 -17.79 -20.19
C HIS A 322 5.28 -18.98 -20.81
N SER A 323 5.96 -18.72 -21.92
CA SER A 323 6.86 -19.67 -22.57
C SER A 323 8.03 -20.01 -21.63
N SER A 324 8.71 -21.14 -21.86
CA SER A 324 9.87 -21.53 -21.05
C SER A 324 10.95 -20.44 -20.96
N GLN A 325 11.12 -19.63 -22.01
CA GLN A 325 12.09 -18.53 -22.05
C GLN A 325 11.66 -17.34 -21.18
N ASP A 326 10.36 -17.14 -20.96
CA ASP A 326 9.82 -16.00 -20.22
C ASP A 326 9.56 -16.29 -18.75
N ARG A 327 9.63 -17.58 -18.34
CA ARG A 327 9.31 -18.02 -16.97
C ARG A 327 10.07 -17.25 -15.91
N ILE A 328 11.36 -16.99 -16.10
CA ILE A 328 12.18 -16.26 -15.13
C ILE A 328 11.71 -14.81 -14.98
N GLN A 329 11.36 -14.15 -16.09
CA GLN A 329 10.87 -12.78 -16.04
C GLN A 329 9.52 -12.71 -15.33
N PHE A 330 8.64 -13.68 -15.59
CA PHE A 330 7.39 -13.83 -14.87
C PHE A 330 7.61 -14.07 -13.37
N LEU A 331 8.50 -15.00 -12.98
CA LEU A 331 8.81 -15.22 -11.57
C LEU A 331 9.30 -13.92 -10.92
N LYS A 332 10.22 -13.20 -11.56
CA LYS A 332 10.73 -11.92 -11.04
C LYS A 332 9.63 -10.85 -10.90
N SER A 333 8.59 -10.88 -11.73
CA SER A 333 7.48 -9.92 -11.64
C SER A 333 6.44 -10.28 -10.57
N LEU A 334 6.43 -11.51 -10.05
CA LEU A 334 5.49 -11.92 -9.00
C LEU A 334 5.75 -11.22 -7.66
N SER A 335 7.00 -10.88 -7.33
CA SER A 335 7.33 -10.14 -6.12
C SER A 335 8.70 -9.49 -6.19
N ILE A 336 8.81 -8.23 -5.78
CA ILE A 336 10.09 -7.49 -5.71
C ILE A 336 10.86 -7.73 -4.40
N MET A 337 10.35 -8.58 -3.50
CA MET A 337 10.95 -8.78 -2.18
C MET A 337 12.35 -9.40 -2.28
N PRO A 338 13.37 -8.85 -1.59
CA PRO A 338 14.76 -9.30 -1.77
C PRO A 338 14.98 -10.79 -1.54
N GLN A 339 14.33 -11.38 -0.53
CA GLN A 339 14.47 -12.80 -0.20
C GLN A 339 13.91 -13.70 -1.31
N TYR A 340 12.80 -13.29 -1.93
CA TYR A 340 12.21 -14.03 -3.04
C TYR A 340 13.11 -13.96 -4.29
N GLN A 341 13.68 -12.78 -4.57
CA GLN A 341 14.63 -12.59 -5.66
C GLN A 341 15.93 -13.40 -5.46
N GLU A 342 16.42 -13.48 -4.23
CA GLU A 342 17.54 -14.33 -3.86
C GLU A 342 17.25 -15.81 -4.11
N LEU A 343 16.08 -16.30 -3.69
CA LEU A 343 15.67 -17.68 -3.96
C LEU A 343 15.62 -17.98 -5.47
N ILE A 344 15.10 -17.07 -6.30
CA ILE A 344 15.11 -17.22 -7.77
C ILE A 344 16.55 -17.42 -8.28
N ASN A 345 17.49 -16.61 -7.81
CA ASN A 345 18.87 -16.67 -8.28
C ASN A 345 19.57 -17.98 -7.89
N ILE A 346 19.34 -18.46 -6.66
CA ILE A 346 19.89 -19.74 -6.17
C ILE A 346 19.34 -20.89 -6.99
N ILE A 347 18.01 -20.97 -7.16
CA ILE A 347 17.36 -22.03 -7.93
C ILE A 347 17.80 -22.03 -9.40
N TYR A 348 18.00 -20.85 -9.99
CA TYR A 348 18.45 -20.74 -11.37
C TYR A 348 19.90 -21.20 -11.57
N ALA A 349 20.72 -21.16 -10.52
CA ALA A 349 22.09 -21.66 -10.55
C ALA A 349 22.21 -23.19 -10.37
N LEU A 350 21.12 -23.87 -10.02
CA LEU A 350 21.09 -25.33 -9.89
C LEU A 350 21.23 -26.02 -11.27
N PRO A 351 21.75 -27.25 -11.32
CA PRO A 351 21.82 -28.03 -12.55
C PRO A 351 20.43 -28.27 -13.15
N GLU A 352 20.36 -28.29 -14.49
CA GLU A 352 19.11 -28.51 -15.23
C GLU A 352 18.72 -30.00 -15.23
N VAL A 353 19.69 -30.90 -15.18
CA VAL A 353 19.50 -32.36 -15.30
C VAL A 353 19.49 -32.99 -13.92
N GLU A 354 18.39 -33.66 -13.56
CA GLU A 354 18.36 -34.50 -12.35
C GLU A 354 19.30 -35.71 -12.51
N PRO A 355 20.08 -36.07 -11.48
CA PRO A 355 20.83 -37.32 -11.50
C PRO A 355 19.86 -38.50 -11.64
N GLU A 356 20.09 -39.37 -12.62
CA GLU A 356 19.22 -40.50 -13.01
C GLU A 356 18.91 -41.49 -11.86
N SER A 357 19.59 -41.36 -10.71
CA SER A 357 19.44 -42.19 -9.53
C SER A 357 18.35 -41.74 -8.55
N SER A 358 17.74 -40.55 -8.71
CA SER A 358 16.63 -40.14 -7.85
C SER A 358 15.31 -40.73 -8.38
N SER A 359 14.79 -41.73 -7.67
CA SER A 359 13.43 -42.23 -7.89
C SER A 359 12.45 -41.05 -7.95
N THR A 360 11.69 -40.96 -9.03
CA THR A 360 10.66 -39.94 -9.29
C THR A 360 9.48 -40.08 -8.33
N SER A 361 9.68 -39.86 -7.03
CA SER A 361 8.55 -39.63 -6.13
C SER A 361 7.85 -38.36 -6.60
N GLU A 362 6.59 -38.47 -7.01
CA GLU A 362 5.76 -37.32 -7.33
C GLU A 362 5.80 -36.35 -6.15
N ILE A 363 6.29 -35.14 -6.40
CA ILE A 363 6.31 -34.10 -5.38
C ILE A 363 4.86 -33.67 -5.17
N PRO A 364 4.37 -33.57 -3.93
CA PRO A 364 3.06 -33.01 -3.65
C PRO A 364 3.11 -31.49 -3.88
N ILE A 365 3.08 -31.07 -5.15
CA ILE A 365 2.96 -29.66 -5.53
C ILE A 365 1.49 -29.39 -5.85
N PRO A 366 0.86 -28.39 -5.21
CA PRO A 366 -0.51 -28.01 -5.52
C PRO A 366 -0.69 -27.69 -7.01
N LEU A 367 -1.84 -28.06 -7.60
CA LEU A 367 -2.11 -27.87 -9.04
C LEU A 367 -1.98 -26.42 -9.51
N TRP A 368 -2.27 -25.45 -8.63
CA TRP A 368 -2.16 -24.03 -8.91
C TRP A 368 -0.71 -23.52 -8.94
N ALA A 369 0.23 -24.23 -8.32
CA ALA A 369 1.66 -23.96 -8.40
C ALA A 369 2.30 -24.64 -9.63
N SER A 370 1.59 -24.62 -10.75
CA SER A 370 2.05 -25.20 -12.01
C SER A 370 1.99 -24.18 -13.14
N TRP A 371 2.87 -24.35 -14.13
CA TRP A 371 2.83 -23.59 -15.38
C TRP A 371 1.57 -23.86 -16.21
N SER A 372 0.71 -24.78 -15.77
CA SER A 372 -0.56 -25.08 -16.42
C SER A 372 -1.75 -24.32 -15.82
N TRP A 373 -1.56 -23.64 -14.69
CA TRP A 373 -2.62 -22.88 -14.03
C TRP A 373 -3.07 -21.71 -14.90
N ARG A 374 -4.40 -21.60 -15.13
CA ARG A 374 -5.04 -20.70 -16.11
C ARG A 374 -5.78 -19.52 -15.50
N GLU A 375 -5.97 -19.53 -14.18
CA GLU A 375 -6.81 -18.57 -13.47
C GLU A 375 -6.00 -17.37 -12.99
N LYS A 376 -6.68 -16.22 -12.90
CA LYS A 376 -6.09 -14.98 -12.38
C LYS A 376 -5.66 -15.12 -10.92
N TYR A 377 -6.57 -15.64 -10.09
CA TYR A 377 -6.44 -15.74 -8.64
C TYR A 377 -6.11 -17.18 -8.23
N LEU A 378 -5.64 -17.34 -6.99
CA LEU A 378 -5.51 -18.66 -6.39
C LEU A 378 -6.88 -19.20 -5.94
N PRO A 379 -7.00 -20.51 -5.69
CA PRO A 379 -8.22 -21.11 -5.14
C PRO A 379 -8.76 -20.38 -3.91
N SER A 380 -10.08 -20.20 -3.83
CA SER A 380 -10.74 -19.39 -2.79
C SER A 380 -10.63 -19.95 -1.38
N ASP A 381 -10.38 -21.25 -1.23
CA ASP A 381 -10.05 -21.91 0.03
C ASP A 381 -8.74 -21.40 0.62
N LEU A 382 -7.73 -21.04 -0.18
CA LEU A 382 -6.52 -20.40 0.34
C LEU A 382 -6.79 -19.02 0.96
N HIS A 383 -7.80 -18.30 0.46
CA HIS A 383 -8.16 -16.99 1.00
C HIS A 383 -8.97 -17.08 2.29
N THR A 384 -9.82 -18.09 2.41
CA THR A 384 -10.83 -18.18 3.47
C THR A 384 -10.47 -19.19 4.56
N GLN A 385 -9.68 -20.21 4.26
CA GLN A 385 -9.31 -21.27 5.18
C GLN A 385 -7.84 -21.18 5.56
N HIS A 386 -7.60 -20.80 6.82
CA HIS A 386 -6.24 -20.65 7.35
C HIS A 386 -5.37 -21.91 7.16
N ASN A 387 -5.94 -23.10 7.36
CA ASN A 387 -5.19 -24.35 7.27
C ASN A 387 -4.70 -24.64 5.84
N CYS A 388 -5.50 -24.38 4.82
CA CYS A 388 -5.11 -24.60 3.42
C CYS A 388 -3.88 -23.78 3.04
N PHE A 389 -3.80 -22.54 3.52
CA PHE A 389 -2.64 -21.68 3.28
C PHE A 389 -1.38 -22.21 3.97
N ILE A 390 -1.49 -22.60 5.24
CA ILE A 390 -0.35 -23.12 6.00
C ILE A 390 0.14 -24.46 5.44
N GLU A 391 -0.77 -25.35 5.05
CA GLU A 391 -0.45 -26.60 4.37
C GLU A 391 0.30 -26.34 3.06
N ALA A 392 -0.20 -25.43 2.21
CA ALA A 392 0.49 -25.06 0.97
C ALA A 392 1.91 -24.51 1.22
N VAL A 393 2.06 -23.62 2.20
CA VAL A 393 3.38 -23.08 2.58
C VAL A 393 4.31 -24.20 3.07
N SER A 394 3.79 -25.10 3.92
CA SER A 394 4.53 -26.25 4.44
C SER A 394 4.96 -27.22 3.33
N ASP A 395 4.09 -27.48 2.35
CA ASP A 395 4.41 -28.35 1.21
C ASP A 395 5.66 -27.83 0.51
N PHE A 396 5.73 -26.54 0.17
CA PHE A 396 6.89 -25.92 -0.46
C PHE A 396 8.15 -25.93 0.41
N GLN A 397 8.02 -25.76 1.73
CA GLN A 397 9.16 -25.85 2.63
C GLN A 397 9.78 -27.24 2.64
N THR A 398 8.98 -28.31 2.53
CA THR A 398 9.47 -29.69 2.64
C THR A 398 10.10 -30.23 1.36
N VAL A 399 9.86 -29.59 0.20
CA VAL A 399 10.42 -30.04 -1.09
C VAL A 399 11.95 -29.95 -1.10
N THR A 400 12.61 -31.05 -1.46
CA THR A 400 14.03 -31.08 -1.80
C THR A 400 14.22 -30.80 -3.29
N PHE A 401 15.18 -29.93 -3.63
CA PHE A 401 15.42 -29.52 -5.01
C PHE A 401 16.69 -30.18 -5.52
N ALA A 402 16.54 -31.17 -6.41
CA ALA A 402 17.68 -31.78 -7.11
C ALA A 402 17.98 -31.10 -8.46
N SER A 403 17.04 -30.30 -8.98
CA SER A 403 17.19 -29.59 -10.26
C SER A 403 16.52 -28.22 -10.26
N SER A 404 16.97 -27.39 -11.19
CA SER A 404 16.38 -26.07 -11.47
C SER A 404 14.90 -26.18 -11.84
N GLU A 405 14.49 -27.19 -12.61
CA GLU A 405 13.09 -27.36 -13.03
C GLU A 405 12.12 -27.55 -11.85
N ARG A 406 12.49 -28.40 -10.88
CA ARG A 406 11.70 -28.61 -9.66
C ARG A 406 11.71 -27.37 -8.77
N GLY A 407 12.88 -26.75 -8.61
CA GLY A 407 13.00 -25.51 -7.87
C GLY A 407 12.11 -24.40 -8.43
N MET A 408 12.00 -24.28 -9.76
CA MET A 408 11.17 -23.26 -10.41
C MET A 408 9.68 -23.40 -10.05
N LEU A 409 9.16 -24.61 -9.83
CA LEU A 409 7.76 -24.79 -9.42
C LEU A 409 7.50 -24.31 -7.99
N VAL A 410 8.46 -24.51 -7.09
CA VAL A 410 8.34 -24.02 -5.71
C VAL A 410 8.50 -22.50 -5.65
N VAL A 411 9.41 -21.94 -6.44
CA VAL A 411 9.54 -20.49 -6.61
C VAL A 411 8.27 -19.88 -7.23
N LEU A 412 7.63 -20.58 -8.17
CA LEU A 412 6.32 -20.19 -8.70
C LEU A 412 5.26 -20.19 -7.59
N GLY A 413 5.18 -21.27 -6.80
CA GLY A 413 4.24 -21.40 -5.68
C GLY A 413 4.36 -20.25 -4.68
N PHE A 414 5.58 -19.99 -4.18
CA PHE A 414 5.83 -18.88 -3.27
C PHE A 414 5.53 -17.51 -3.90
N GLY A 415 5.90 -17.30 -5.17
CA GLY A 415 5.62 -16.05 -5.87
C GLY A 415 4.12 -15.78 -6.02
N LEU A 416 3.34 -16.81 -6.36
CA LEU A 416 1.88 -16.70 -6.45
C LEU A 416 1.23 -16.41 -5.09
N LEU A 417 1.71 -17.03 -4.00
CA LEU A 417 1.25 -16.74 -2.64
C LEU A 417 1.55 -15.30 -2.22
N LEU A 418 2.76 -14.80 -2.47
CA LEU A 418 3.13 -13.40 -2.19
C LEU A 418 2.24 -12.42 -2.97
N ARG A 419 2.01 -12.70 -4.25
CA ARG A 419 1.13 -11.89 -5.10
C ARG A 419 -0.31 -11.86 -4.59
N GLU A 420 -0.86 -13.00 -4.14
CA GLU A 420 -2.22 -13.03 -3.59
C GLU A 420 -2.32 -12.32 -2.23
N CYS A 421 -1.31 -12.42 -1.37
CA CYS A 421 -1.27 -11.63 -0.13
C CYS A 421 -1.25 -10.13 -0.43
N GLN A 422 -0.56 -9.69 -1.49
CA GLN A 422 -0.57 -8.30 -1.93
C GLN A 422 -1.94 -7.88 -2.48
N ARG A 423 -2.54 -8.70 -3.36
CA ARG A 423 -3.87 -8.42 -3.93
C ARG A 423 -4.96 -8.31 -2.86
N ALA A 424 -4.92 -9.17 -1.85
CA ALA A 424 -5.86 -9.13 -0.73
C ALA A 424 -5.70 -7.86 0.14
N GLN A 425 -4.53 -7.23 0.16
CA GLN A 425 -4.31 -5.96 0.86
C GLN A 425 -4.72 -4.73 0.03
N GLU A 426 -4.58 -4.80 -1.29
CA GLU A 426 -4.85 -3.69 -2.21
C GLU A 426 -6.30 -3.66 -2.72
N VAL A 427 -7.09 -4.71 -2.46
CA VAL A 427 -8.48 -4.76 -2.91
C VAL A 427 -9.35 -3.79 -2.10
N GLU A 428 -9.94 -2.82 -2.78
CA GLU A 428 -10.94 -1.91 -2.20
C GLU A 428 -12.35 -2.33 -2.62
N ALA A 429 -13.29 -2.29 -1.66
CA ALA A 429 -14.67 -2.75 -1.86
C ALA A 429 -15.49 -1.87 -2.84
N ASP A 430 -14.98 -0.71 -3.23
CA ASP A 430 -15.64 0.23 -4.14
C ASP A 430 -15.25 0.01 -5.62
N VAL A 431 -14.32 -0.89 -5.92
CA VAL A 431 -13.97 -1.27 -7.29
C VAL A 431 -15.06 -2.20 -7.87
N PRO A 432 -15.83 -1.79 -8.90
CA PRO A 432 -16.97 -2.56 -9.39
C PRO A 432 -16.62 -3.96 -9.92
N GLU A 433 -15.40 -4.12 -10.42
CA GLU A 433 -14.87 -5.38 -10.94
C GLU A 433 -14.61 -6.41 -9.82
N MET A 434 -14.36 -5.92 -8.60
CA MET A 434 -14.05 -6.74 -7.42
C MET A 434 -15.29 -7.03 -6.57
N ALA A 435 -16.42 -6.35 -6.84
CA ALA A 435 -17.67 -6.51 -6.10
C ALA A 435 -18.29 -7.92 -6.19
N ASN A 436 -17.82 -8.76 -7.13
CA ASN A 436 -18.26 -10.15 -7.26
C ASN A 436 -17.22 -11.17 -6.71
N LEU A 437 -16.14 -10.69 -6.09
CA LEU A 437 -15.05 -11.53 -5.56
C LEU A 437 -15.07 -11.50 -4.02
N ASP A 438 -16.19 -11.92 -3.44
CA ASP A 438 -16.40 -11.92 -1.98
C ASP A 438 -15.24 -12.60 -1.23
N PHE A 439 -14.72 -13.71 -1.76
CA PHE A 439 -13.59 -14.43 -1.14
C PHE A 439 -12.30 -13.61 -1.03
N LEU A 440 -12.10 -12.62 -1.91
CA LEU A 440 -10.92 -11.78 -1.92
C LEU A 440 -11.11 -10.57 -0.99
N LEU A 441 -12.32 -10.01 -0.93
CA LEU A 441 -12.69 -8.96 0.02
C LEU A 441 -12.67 -9.45 1.47
N ASP A 442 -13.10 -10.70 1.69
CA ASP A 442 -13.09 -11.37 3.00
C ASP A 442 -11.80 -12.19 3.23
N SER A 443 -10.75 -11.93 2.44
CA SER A 443 -9.54 -12.74 2.49
C SER A 443 -8.77 -12.57 3.79
N SER A 444 -8.33 -13.70 4.36
CA SER A 444 -7.42 -13.74 5.51
C SER A 444 -5.94 -13.56 5.13
N LEU A 445 -5.63 -13.32 3.85
CA LEU A 445 -4.28 -13.16 3.32
C LEU A 445 -3.73 -11.74 3.52
N GLY A 446 -3.57 -11.34 4.79
CA GLY A 446 -3.00 -10.04 5.17
C GLY A 446 -1.47 -10.03 5.25
N VAL A 447 -0.95 -8.97 5.90
CA VAL A 447 0.49 -8.75 6.12
C VAL A 447 1.14 -9.93 6.85
N GLU A 448 0.48 -10.49 7.87
CA GLU A 448 1.00 -11.63 8.64
C GLU A 448 1.26 -12.85 7.75
N ARG A 449 0.36 -13.14 6.80
CA ARG A 449 0.50 -14.27 5.86
C ARG A 449 1.64 -14.06 4.88
N MET A 450 1.86 -12.82 4.46
CA MET A 450 3.02 -12.46 3.65
C MET A 450 4.33 -12.71 4.41
N GLU A 451 4.39 -12.40 5.71
CA GLU A 451 5.55 -12.67 6.56
C GLU A 451 5.79 -14.18 6.78
N ASP A 452 4.73 -14.97 6.91
CA ASP A 452 4.82 -16.45 6.98
C ASP A 452 5.51 -17.00 5.72
N VAL A 453 5.12 -16.51 4.53
CA VAL A 453 5.73 -16.91 3.25
C VAL A 453 7.19 -16.49 3.17
N LEU A 454 7.52 -15.25 3.55
CA LEU A 454 8.92 -14.77 3.53
C LEU A 454 9.80 -15.52 4.53
N THR A 455 9.27 -15.89 5.69
CA THR A 455 9.97 -16.72 6.68
C THR A 455 10.26 -18.10 6.11
N SER A 456 9.29 -18.69 5.42
CA SER A 456 9.43 -19.97 4.72
C SER A 456 10.50 -19.94 3.64
N ILE A 457 10.54 -18.87 2.84
CA ILE A 457 11.57 -18.65 1.81
C ILE A 457 12.96 -18.61 2.45
N ARG A 458 13.13 -17.89 3.57
CA ARG A 458 14.44 -17.83 4.27
C ARG A 458 14.90 -19.19 4.77
N LEU A 459 13.99 -20.02 5.27
CA LEU A 459 14.30 -21.39 5.69
C LEU A 459 14.76 -22.25 4.51
N VAL A 460 14.07 -22.13 3.37
CA VAL A 460 14.43 -22.84 2.14
C VAL A 460 15.82 -22.40 1.62
N ILE A 461 16.09 -21.10 1.58
CA ILE A 461 17.41 -20.55 1.20
C ILE A 461 18.50 -21.12 2.12
N SER A 462 18.28 -21.05 3.44
CA SER A 462 19.27 -21.52 4.43
C SER A 462 19.62 -23.00 4.25
N ARG A 463 18.63 -23.83 3.88
CA ARG A 463 18.86 -25.26 3.59
C ARG A 463 19.68 -25.44 2.31
N LEU A 464 19.32 -24.74 1.23
CA LEU A 464 20.03 -24.82 -0.05
C LEU A 464 21.50 -24.41 0.08
N GLU A 465 21.79 -23.39 0.89
CA GLU A 465 23.15 -22.96 1.14
C GLU A 465 23.95 -23.99 1.95
N GLN A 466 23.33 -24.66 2.93
CA GLN A 466 23.97 -25.72 3.71
C GLN A 466 24.34 -26.93 2.85
N ASP A 467 23.43 -27.36 1.97
CA ASP A 467 23.66 -28.51 1.08
C ASP A 467 24.81 -28.25 0.10
N SER A 468 25.01 -26.99 -0.32
CA SER A 468 26.11 -26.62 -1.23
C SER A 468 27.51 -26.66 -0.58
N GLY A 469 27.59 -26.61 0.75
CA GLY A 469 28.85 -26.46 1.49
C GLY A 469 29.58 -27.78 1.79
N ASP A 470 28.87 -28.91 1.80
CA ASP A 470 29.41 -30.19 2.29
C ASP A 470 30.14 -31.00 1.21
N GLU A 471 29.81 -30.84 -0.07
CA GLU A 471 30.45 -31.60 -1.17
C GLU A 471 31.93 -31.25 -1.42
N LEU A 472 32.44 -30.15 -0.86
CA LEU A 472 33.84 -29.71 -1.08
C LEU A 472 34.82 -30.14 0.02
N ARG A 473 34.41 -30.94 1.02
CA ARG A 473 35.29 -31.30 2.15
C ARG A 473 35.91 -32.70 2.14
N ASP A 474 35.46 -33.64 1.31
CA ASP A 474 35.97 -35.01 1.33
C ASP A 474 36.65 -35.45 0.01
N GLU A 475 37.82 -34.88 -0.28
CA GLU A 475 38.86 -35.55 -1.08
C GLU A 475 40.26 -35.13 -0.59
N LYS A 476 40.57 -35.41 0.68
CA LYS A 476 41.97 -35.61 1.11
C LYS A 476 42.20 -37.08 1.36
N THR A 477 42.68 -37.74 0.32
CA THR A 477 43.29 -39.07 0.36
C THR A 477 44.30 -39.20 1.52
N PRO A 478 44.20 -40.24 2.35
CA PRO A 478 45.21 -40.52 3.37
C PRO A 478 46.41 -41.22 2.71
N PHE A 479 47.47 -40.47 2.43
CA PHE A 479 48.79 -41.03 2.11
C PHE A 479 49.63 -41.13 3.38
N ASP A 480 49.88 -42.38 3.79
CA ASP A 480 50.97 -42.92 4.61
C ASP A 480 51.62 -42.03 5.68
N LYS A 481 51.43 -42.40 6.95
CA LYS A 481 52.47 -42.29 7.99
C LYS A 481 52.30 -43.30 9.13
N LYS A 482 52.99 -44.43 8.92
CA LYS A 482 53.88 -45.17 9.83
C LYS A 482 53.71 -44.95 11.36
N VAL A 483 53.23 -46.02 11.97
CA VAL A 483 53.51 -46.62 13.29
C VAL A 483 54.76 -46.12 14.04
N GLU A 484 54.56 -45.64 15.28
CA GLU A 484 55.34 -45.87 16.51
C GLU A 484 54.58 -45.21 17.70
N ASN A 485 53.81 -45.93 18.51
CA ASN A 485 54.15 -46.72 19.71
C ASN A 485 54.36 -45.92 21.02
N GLN A 486 53.56 -46.32 22.03
CA GLN A 486 53.76 -46.31 23.50
C GLN A 486 53.48 -45.09 24.41
N GLY A 487 52.76 -45.41 25.50
CA GLY A 487 52.67 -44.70 26.79
C GLY A 487 51.29 -44.12 27.07
N ASP A 488 50.28 -44.87 27.56
CA ASP A 488 50.13 -45.37 28.94
C ASP A 488 50.19 -44.26 29.99
N GLU A 489 49.03 -43.77 30.46
CA GLU A 489 48.78 -43.59 31.89
C GLU A 489 47.30 -43.38 32.25
N ARG A 490 46.98 -43.98 33.39
CA ARG A 490 45.71 -44.29 34.03
C ARG A 490 45.27 -43.17 34.99
N GLY A 491 43.96 -42.96 35.16
CA GLY A 491 43.35 -42.21 36.29
C GLY A 491 41.90 -41.83 35.98
N THR A 492 40.88 -42.66 36.26
CA THR A 492 40.15 -42.88 37.54
C THR A 492 39.26 -41.71 37.98
N LEU A 493 37.94 -41.95 37.86
CA LEU A 493 36.77 -41.51 38.67
C LEU A 493 36.81 -40.20 39.47
N GLU A 494 35.78 -39.37 39.31
CA GLU A 494 34.75 -39.17 40.36
C GLU A 494 33.49 -38.46 39.83
N GLN A 495 32.34 -38.97 40.29
CA GLN A 495 31.00 -38.39 40.15
C GLN A 495 30.76 -37.36 41.27
N ALA A 496 29.98 -36.32 41.00
CA ALA A 496 29.06 -35.75 42.00
C ALA A 496 27.93 -34.95 41.32
N ASP A 497 26.71 -35.42 41.58
CA ASP A 497 25.44 -34.68 41.53
C ASP A 497 25.47 -33.49 42.49
N GLU A 498 24.77 -32.39 42.16
CA GLU A 498 23.81 -31.78 43.09
C GLU A 498 22.86 -30.79 42.39
N GLN A 499 21.57 -31.16 42.36
CA GLN A 499 20.41 -30.28 42.19
C GLN A 499 20.18 -29.46 43.46
N ILE A 500 20.01 -28.13 43.38
CA ILE A 500 19.14 -27.38 44.31
C ILE A 500 18.50 -26.16 43.59
N GLN A 501 17.17 -26.18 43.48
CA GLN A 501 16.26 -25.03 43.62
C GLN A 501 15.28 -25.40 44.78
N PRO A 502 14.37 -24.53 45.26
CA PRO A 502 14.28 -23.07 45.29
C PRO A 502 14.03 -22.53 46.72
N THR A 503 14.19 -21.21 46.98
CA THR A 503 13.43 -20.58 48.07
C THR A 503 12.95 -19.16 47.73
N THR A 504 11.72 -18.93 48.15
CA THR A 504 10.93 -17.71 48.16
C THR A 504 11.43 -16.74 49.25
N SER A 505 11.30 -15.42 49.03
CA SER A 505 10.86 -14.49 50.10
C SER A 505 10.66 -13.04 49.61
N THR A 506 9.40 -12.61 49.71
CA THR A 506 8.94 -11.45 50.50
C THR A 506 9.65 -10.08 50.35
N GLY A 507 9.01 -9.21 49.57
CA GLY A 507 8.54 -7.87 49.91
C GLY A 507 9.38 -6.92 50.78
N ARG A 508 9.63 -5.71 50.26
CA ARG A 508 9.68 -4.51 51.11
C ARG A 508 9.32 -3.22 50.35
N LYS A 509 8.13 -2.70 50.68
CA LYS A 509 7.72 -1.30 50.47
C LYS A 509 8.67 -0.36 51.21
N ARG A 510 9.07 0.76 50.59
CA ARG A 510 9.45 1.99 51.30
C ARG A 510 8.81 3.21 50.63
N LYS A 511 7.93 3.84 51.42
CA LYS A 511 7.44 5.22 51.30
C LYS A 511 8.52 6.20 51.80
N GLY A 512 8.46 7.45 51.34
CA GLY A 512 9.08 8.63 51.96
C GLY A 512 9.32 9.72 50.91
N SER A 513 8.38 10.65 50.71
CA SER A 513 8.32 12.01 51.30
C SER A 513 9.23 13.02 50.57
N VAL A 514 8.67 13.91 49.75
CA VAL A 514 8.21 15.28 50.11
C VAL A 514 9.31 16.11 50.78
N ALA A 515 9.79 17.12 50.05
CA ALA A 515 10.17 18.42 50.61
C ALA A 515 10.20 19.48 49.50
N ASP A 516 9.33 20.47 49.68
CA ASP A 516 9.32 21.78 49.06
C ASP A 516 10.70 22.46 49.04
N LYS A 517 10.97 23.26 48.00
CA LYS A 517 11.56 24.59 48.22
C LYS A 517 11.21 25.56 47.10
N LYS A 518 10.58 26.64 47.56
CA LYS A 518 10.16 27.86 46.89
C LYS A 518 11.29 28.88 46.87
N ASP A 519 11.10 29.87 45.99
CA ASP A 519 11.66 31.23 45.99
C ASP A 519 13.14 31.39 45.59
N GLU A 520 13.42 32.11 44.51
CA GLU A 520 13.75 33.55 44.65
C GLU A 520 13.76 34.29 43.30
N GLU A 521 13.29 35.53 43.39
CA GLU A 521 13.05 36.53 42.37
C GLU A 521 14.29 37.43 42.18
N SER A 522 14.24 38.29 41.16
CA SER A 522 15.13 39.44 40.87
C SER A 522 16.34 39.14 39.96
N GLY A 523 16.71 39.99 38.99
CA GLY A 523 16.19 41.28 38.57
C GLY A 523 17.20 41.94 37.61
N LYS A 524 16.66 42.77 36.70
CA LYS A 524 17.29 43.93 36.03
C LYS A 524 18.73 43.77 35.49
N ARG A 525 18.88 44.01 34.17
CA ARG A 525 19.56 45.25 33.69
C ARG A 525 19.44 45.46 32.18
N LYS A 526 18.83 46.60 31.86
CA LYS A 526 18.89 47.32 30.59
C LYS A 526 20.35 47.52 30.17
N ARG A 527 20.66 47.31 28.88
CA ARG A 527 21.85 47.89 28.26
C ARG A 527 21.47 48.51 26.92
N VAL A 528 21.17 49.79 26.98
CA VAL A 528 21.18 50.71 25.85
C VAL A 528 22.62 50.89 25.41
N LYS A 529 22.93 50.66 24.13
CA LYS A 529 24.06 51.30 23.46
C LYS A 529 23.65 51.72 22.05
N SER A 530 23.59 53.04 21.91
CA SER A 530 23.46 53.84 20.70
C SER A 530 24.77 53.86 19.88
N LYS A 531 24.64 54.35 18.64
CA LYS A 531 25.63 54.75 17.61
C LYS A 531 25.77 53.72 16.47
N ARG A 532 25.75 54.08 15.19
CA ARG A 532 25.81 55.40 14.52
C ARG A 532 25.37 55.20 13.06
N ALA A 533 24.75 56.23 12.49
CA ALA A 533 24.50 56.38 11.06
C ALA A 533 25.78 56.80 10.30
N LEU A 534 25.82 56.39 9.02
CA LEU A 534 26.54 56.92 7.83
C LEU A 534 26.40 55.78 6.79
N GLY A 535 25.83 55.92 5.60
CA GLY A 535 25.67 57.05 4.69
C GLY A 535 26.09 56.56 3.30
N GLU A 536 25.43 57.07 2.25
CA GLU A 536 25.76 56.97 0.81
C GLU A 536 25.27 55.69 0.09
N ALA A 537 24.22 55.73 -0.76
CA ALA A 537 24.02 56.43 -2.05
C ALA A 537 24.70 55.73 -3.23
N PHE A 538 23.95 54.88 -3.94
CA PHE A 538 23.61 55.01 -5.37
C PHE A 538 22.42 54.10 -5.69
#